data_AF-A0A8C6SND5-F1
#
_entry.id   AF-A0A8C6SND5-F1
#
_cell.length_a   1.000
_cell.length_b   1.000
_cell.length_c   1.000
_cell.angle_alpha   90.00
_cell.angle_beta   90.00
_cell.angle_gamma   90.00
#
_symmetry.space_group_name_H-M   'P 1'
#
loop_
_entity.id
_entity.type
_entity.pdbx_description
1 polymer ?
#
loop_
_entity_poly.entity_id
_entity_poly.type
_entity_poly.pdbx_seq_one_letter_code
_entity_poly.pdbx_strand_id
1 'polypeptide(L)'
;MGRTGTRGEMEEQDSTGMNSLSLFGPCGLFLRLQRWISWTYNSELGPSIIKIPQRTISTGRALWRRHIRPIPVLVFTGGGYYGYQHYRGSRQELEGAQPALATPTQVALYRSFPTRMISRVWGKINGVDLPTFLRKPLYSLYIWTFGVNMQEAAVEDLHFYKNLGEFFRRRLKPAARPVCSSSCLTSPADGKVLHFGSVKNSQVEQVKGVTYSLEHFLGPHKGNGQGDLRVSHPDNDLFHVVIYLAPGDYHCFHSPVDWSVQLRRHFPGSLMSVSPGVAHRVKELFCLNERVALTGQWEHGFFSLTAVGATNVGSIRIYFDPELQTNTPKYRKDSCHERCYQGDESGVTLEKGAPLGEFNLGSTIVLVFEAPKDFTFNLKAGQKIKVGEGLGLLS
;
A
#
# COMPACT_ATOMS: atom_id res chain seq x y z
N MET A 1 -38.47 -39.99 -44.64
CA MET A 1 -37.46 -39.47 -45.60
C MET A 1 -36.61 -38.45 -44.84
N GLY A 2 -35.32 -38.60 -44.58
CA GLY A 2 -34.38 -39.70 -44.75
C GLY A 2 -33.45 -39.72 -43.54
N ARG A 3 -33.04 -40.93 -43.16
CA ARG A 3 -31.97 -41.25 -42.21
C ARG A 3 -30.63 -41.12 -42.93
N THR A 4 -29.57 -40.78 -42.19
CA THR A 4 -28.29 -41.53 -42.15
C THR A 4 -27.40 -40.94 -41.07
N GLY A 5 -26.99 -41.77 -40.12
CA GLY A 5 -25.76 -41.59 -39.34
C GLY A 5 -24.84 -42.79 -39.59
N THR A 6 -23.55 -42.63 -39.26
CA THR A 6 -22.55 -43.61 -38.73
C THR A 6 -21.16 -42.96 -38.87
N ARG A 7 -20.37 -42.82 -37.78
CA ARG A 7 -19.34 -43.77 -37.26
C ARG A 7 -18.16 -43.85 -38.26
N GLY A 8 -16.88 -43.59 -37.96
CA GLY A 8 -16.09 -43.57 -36.73
C GLY A 8 -14.88 -44.48 -36.95
N GLU A 9 -13.66 -43.95 -37.02
CA GLU A 9 -12.33 -44.61 -37.03
C GLU A 9 -11.34 -43.52 -36.57
N MET A 10 -10.72 -43.52 -35.38
CA MET A 10 -9.69 -44.40 -34.80
C MET A 10 -8.43 -44.55 -35.66
N GLU A 11 -7.39 -43.79 -35.29
CA GLU A 11 -6.01 -44.24 -35.43
C GLU A 11 -5.21 -43.80 -34.18
N GLU A 12 -4.60 -44.79 -33.53
CA GLU A 12 -3.94 -44.76 -32.23
C GLU A 12 -2.54 -45.40 -32.38
N GLN A 13 -1.53 -44.79 -31.73
CA GLN A 13 -0.18 -45.30 -31.36
C GLN A 13 0.83 -45.56 -32.51
N ASP A 14 2.14 -45.26 -32.42
CA ASP A 14 3.17 -45.41 -31.37
C ASP A 14 4.11 -44.17 -31.30
N SER A 15 4.67 -43.66 -30.19
CA SER A 15 5.34 -44.19 -28.98
C SER A 15 6.84 -44.51 -29.14
N THR A 16 7.62 -44.13 -28.11
CA THR A 16 9.09 -44.10 -27.92
C THR A 16 9.83 -42.85 -28.47
N GLY A 17 10.59 -42.05 -27.72
CA GLY A 17 11.06 -42.08 -26.34
C GLY A 17 12.50 -41.55 -26.28
N MET A 18 12.77 -40.43 -25.59
CA MET A 18 13.99 -40.16 -24.78
C MET A 18 14.10 -38.67 -24.34
N ASN A 19 13.84 -38.46 -23.05
CA ASN A 19 14.68 -37.79 -22.05
C ASN A 19 15.24 -36.36 -22.25
N SER A 20 14.72 -35.47 -21.38
CA SER A 20 15.44 -34.59 -20.43
C SER A 20 16.39 -33.48 -20.92
N LEU A 21 16.08 -32.24 -20.50
CA LEU A 21 16.96 -31.16 -19.96
C LEU A 21 16.22 -29.82 -20.16
N SER A 22 15.41 -29.34 -19.21
CA SER A 22 15.75 -28.44 -18.09
C SER A 22 16.48 -27.12 -18.44
N LEU A 23 15.97 -26.04 -17.84
CA LEU A 23 16.62 -24.75 -17.54
C LEU A 23 16.85 -23.72 -18.66
N PHE A 24 15.85 -22.85 -18.88
CA PHE A 24 16.09 -21.44 -19.24
C PHE A 24 15.38 -20.52 -18.25
N GLY A 25 16.03 -20.34 -17.10
CA GLY A 25 15.74 -19.27 -16.14
C GLY A 25 16.59 -18.02 -16.40
N PRO A 26 16.35 -16.92 -15.67
CA PRO A 26 16.95 -15.59 -15.88
C PRO A 26 18.45 -15.48 -15.50
N CYS A 27 19.22 -16.57 -15.55
CA CYS A 27 20.67 -16.58 -15.30
C CYS A 27 21.52 -16.20 -16.52
N GLY A 28 20.96 -16.23 -17.73
CA GLY A 28 21.71 -15.96 -18.97
C GLY A 28 22.16 -14.50 -19.16
N LEU A 29 21.47 -13.54 -18.55
CA LEU A 29 21.82 -12.11 -18.62
C LEU A 29 22.97 -11.73 -17.67
N PHE A 30 23.13 -12.49 -16.57
CA PHE A 30 24.13 -12.20 -15.53
C PHE A 30 25.55 -12.60 -15.98
N LEU A 31 25.66 -13.69 -16.74
CA LEU A 31 26.94 -14.19 -17.28
C LEU A 31 27.49 -13.35 -18.45
N ARG A 32 26.63 -12.62 -19.18
CA ARG A 32 27.07 -11.69 -20.24
C ARG A 32 27.63 -10.37 -19.66
N LEU A 33 27.17 -9.95 -18.48
CA LEU A 33 27.69 -8.77 -17.79
C LEU A 33 29.07 -9.02 -17.12
N GLN A 34 29.30 -10.23 -16.59
CA GLN A 34 30.59 -10.60 -15.99
C GLN A 34 31.72 -10.76 -17.02
N ARG A 35 31.43 -11.24 -18.24
CA ARG A 35 32.44 -11.38 -19.31
C ARG A 35 32.90 -10.04 -19.90
N TRP A 36 32.06 -9.00 -19.85
CA TRP A 36 32.45 -7.66 -20.32
C TRP A 36 33.36 -6.94 -19.31
N ILE A 37 33.09 -7.11 -18.00
CA ILE A 37 33.86 -6.48 -16.92
C ILE A 37 35.26 -7.13 -16.75
N SER A 38 35.43 -8.41 -17.10
CA SER A 38 36.72 -9.11 -17.01
C SER A 38 37.69 -8.79 -18.17
N TRP A 39 37.22 -8.21 -19.29
CA TRP A 39 38.08 -7.86 -20.42
C TRP A 39 38.74 -6.48 -20.25
N THR A 40 38.14 -5.58 -19.46
CA THR A 40 38.66 -4.21 -19.25
C THR A 40 39.71 -4.07 -18.14
N TYR A 41 40.13 -5.15 -17.49
CA TYR A 41 41.01 -5.09 -16.31
C TYR A 41 42.36 -5.84 -16.45
N ASN A 42 42.75 -6.28 -17.65
CA ASN A 42 44.06 -6.91 -17.85
C ASN A 42 44.71 -6.51 -19.19
N SER A 43 45.48 -5.42 -19.16
CA SER A 43 46.59 -5.19 -20.08
C SER A 43 47.58 -4.22 -19.42
N GLU A 44 48.50 -4.75 -18.63
CA GLU A 44 49.69 -4.04 -18.16
C GLU A 44 50.70 -3.86 -19.32
N LEU A 45 51.26 -2.66 -19.43
CA LEU A 45 52.41 -2.33 -20.28
C LEU A 45 53.71 -2.56 -19.50
N GLY A 46 54.69 -3.19 -20.13
CA GLY A 46 56.00 -3.57 -19.56
C GLY A 46 56.97 -2.41 -19.30
N PRO A 47 58.14 -2.68 -18.67
CA PRO A 47 58.99 -1.66 -18.07
C PRO A 47 60.21 -1.28 -18.92
N SER A 48 60.66 -0.03 -18.79
CA SER A 48 62.04 0.35 -19.12
C SER A 48 62.55 1.49 -18.24
N ILE A 49 63.82 1.33 -17.86
CA ILE A 49 64.63 1.97 -16.82
C ILE A 49 65.14 3.36 -17.24
N ILE A 50 65.34 4.29 -16.28
CA ILE A 50 66.52 5.16 -16.09
C ILE A 50 66.45 5.82 -14.68
N LYS A 51 67.60 5.93 -14.01
CA LYS A 51 67.80 6.46 -12.64
C LYS A 51 68.37 7.90 -12.63
N ILE A 52 68.40 8.50 -11.42
CA ILE A 52 69.32 9.52 -10.84
C ILE A 52 68.77 10.99 -10.82
N PRO A 53 68.98 11.84 -9.78
CA PRO A 53 68.95 11.68 -8.31
C PRO A 53 68.11 12.76 -7.57
N GLN A 54 68.01 12.65 -6.23
CA GLN A 54 67.29 13.57 -5.34
C GLN A 54 67.90 14.98 -5.23
N ARG A 55 67.04 16.01 -5.19
CA ARG A 55 67.26 17.26 -4.46
C ARG A 55 65.96 17.76 -3.83
N THR A 56 66.03 18.01 -2.53
CA THR A 56 65.07 18.71 -1.68
C THR A 56 64.95 20.19 -2.10
N ILE A 57 63.74 20.76 -2.08
CA ILE A 57 63.40 22.15 -1.70
C ILE A 57 61.88 22.27 -1.55
N SER A 58 61.49 23.16 -0.63
CA SER A 58 60.22 23.37 0.03
C SER A 58 59.10 24.03 -0.80
N THR A 59 57.89 23.92 -0.25
CA THR A 59 56.77 24.88 -0.29
C THR A 59 56.16 25.26 -1.65
N GLY A 60 54.93 24.77 -1.90
CA GLY A 60 54.06 25.35 -2.93
C GLY A 60 52.79 24.55 -3.19
N ARG A 61 51.70 24.91 -2.51
CA ARG A 61 50.26 24.75 -2.86
C ARG A 61 49.90 23.68 -3.93
N ALA A 62 49.24 22.61 -3.50
CA ALA A 62 48.35 21.80 -4.36
C ALA A 62 47.26 21.13 -3.52
N LEU A 63 46.23 21.91 -3.17
CA LEU A 63 44.92 21.41 -2.78
C LEU A 63 44.23 20.89 -4.05
N TRP A 64 43.56 19.74 -3.97
CA TRP A 64 42.78 19.04 -5.00
C TRP A 64 43.50 17.97 -5.85
N ARG A 65 43.52 16.75 -5.31
CA ARG A 65 43.13 15.50 -6.00
C ARG A 65 43.17 14.37 -4.97
N ARG A 66 42.08 14.18 -4.22
CA ARG A 66 41.83 12.92 -3.52
C ARG A 66 40.63 12.28 -4.18
N HIS A 67 40.87 11.13 -4.80
CA HIS A 67 39.86 10.22 -5.31
C HIS A 67 38.79 9.99 -4.23
N ILE A 68 37.62 10.57 -4.44
CA ILE A 68 36.40 10.23 -3.71
C ILE A 68 36.03 8.82 -4.17
N ARG A 69 36.29 7.82 -3.33
CA ARG A 69 35.77 6.46 -3.50
C ARG A 69 34.23 6.51 -3.49
N PRO A 70 33.52 5.61 -4.22
CA PRO A 70 32.06 5.62 -4.30
C PRO A 70 31.44 5.08 -3.00
N ILE A 71 31.57 5.83 -1.92
CA ILE A 71 30.88 5.60 -0.65
C ILE A 71 29.34 5.78 -0.76
N PRO A 72 28.77 6.63 -1.67
CA PRO A 72 27.32 6.72 -1.78
C PRO A 72 26.67 5.42 -2.22
N VAL A 73 27.32 4.62 -3.07
CA VAL A 73 26.67 3.41 -3.60
C VAL A 73 26.52 2.35 -2.52
N LEU A 74 27.55 2.09 -1.70
CA LEU A 74 27.51 1.03 -0.67
C LEU A 74 26.63 1.38 0.53
N VAL A 75 26.57 2.65 0.95
CA VAL A 75 25.68 3.07 2.06
C VAL A 75 24.22 3.10 1.60
N PHE A 76 23.94 3.54 0.37
CA PHE A 76 22.57 3.57 -0.16
C PHE A 76 22.06 2.18 -0.58
N THR A 77 22.88 1.32 -1.17
CA THR A 77 22.46 -0.04 -1.56
C THR A 77 22.53 -1.01 -0.39
N GLY A 78 23.54 -0.92 0.47
CA GLY A 78 23.70 -1.79 1.64
C GLY A 78 22.65 -1.52 2.72
N GLY A 79 22.39 -0.24 3.04
CA GLY A 79 21.33 0.15 3.98
C GLY A 79 19.93 -0.15 3.44
N GLY A 80 19.69 0.11 2.14
CA GLY A 80 18.44 -0.24 1.47
C GLY A 80 18.21 -1.75 1.39
N TYR A 81 19.25 -2.53 1.09
CA TYR A 81 19.20 -3.99 1.05
C TYR A 81 18.97 -4.60 2.43
N TYR A 82 19.69 -4.14 3.45
CA TYR A 82 19.51 -4.62 4.82
C TYR A 82 18.13 -4.22 5.37
N GLY A 83 17.68 -3.00 5.07
CA GLY A 83 16.31 -2.55 5.37
C GLY A 83 15.24 -3.40 4.66
N TYR A 84 15.46 -3.75 3.39
CA TYR A 84 14.58 -4.63 2.62
C TYR A 84 14.58 -6.07 3.17
N GLN A 85 15.74 -6.63 3.50
CA GLN A 85 15.84 -7.95 4.10
C GLN A 85 15.19 -8.01 5.48
N HIS A 86 15.38 -6.98 6.31
CA HIS A 86 14.70 -6.88 7.61
C HIS A 86 13.19 -6.72 7.43
N TYR A 87 12.74 -5.88 6.49
CA TYR A 87 11.32 -5.73 6.15
C TYR A 87 10.69 -7.06 5.69
N ARG A 88 11.43 -7.84 4.88
CA ARG A 88 10.99 -9.14 4.35
C ARG A 88 11.03 -10.26 5.40
N GLY A 89 12.05 -10.28 6.27
CA GLY A 89 12.18 -11.25 7.36
C GLY A 89 11.09 -11.09 8.41
N SER A 90 10.82 -9.86 8.86
CA SER A 90 9.72 -9.58 9.80
C SER A 90 8.34 -9.94 9.22
N ARG A 91 8.19 -9.97 7.89
CA ARG A 91 6.93 -10.36 7.23
C ARG A 91 6.66 -11.87 7.30
N GLN A 92 7.69 -12.72 7.29
CA GLN A 92 7.54 -14.18 7.36
C GLN A 92 7.33 -14.68 8.79
N GLU A 93 7.96 -14.07 9.80
CA GLU A 93 7.78 -14.47 11.21
C GLU A 93 6.36 -14.20 11.76
N LEU A 94 5.67 -13.19 11.22
CA LEU A 94 4.33 -12.79 11.67
C LEU A 94 3.21 -13.75 11.23
N GLU A 95 3.46 -14.64 10.26
CA GLU A 95 2.43 -15.57 9.75
C GLU A 95 2.20 -16.78 10.70
N GLY A 96 3.01 -16.97 11.76
CA GLY A 96 2.98 -18.18 12.61
C GLY A 96 2.73 -18.01 14.12
N ALA A 97 2.96 -16.84 14.72
CA ALA A 97 2.93 -16.67 16.20
C ALA A 97 1.93 -15.61 16.67
N GLN A 98 1.23 -15.87 17.79
CA GLN A 98 0.45 -14.83 18.47
C GLN A 98 1.41 -13.79 19.08
N PRO A 99 1.33 -12.52 18.65
CA PRO A 99 2.24 -11.48 19.15
C PRO A 99 1.85 -11.06 20.57
N ALA A 100 2.85 -10.85 21.42
CA ALA A 100 2.65 -10.20 22.71
C ALA A 100 2.15 -8.76 22.49
N LEU A 101 1.01 -8.42 23.10
CA LEU A 101 0.44 -7.07 23.05
C LEU A 101 1.37 -6.08 23.76
N ALA A 102 1.53 -4.90 23.18
CA ALA A 102 2.26 -3.80 23.78
C ALA A 102 1.54 -3.31 25.05
N THR A 103 2.30 -3.03 26.10
CA THR A 103 1.74 -2.49 27.34
C THR A 103 1.19 -1.08 27.13
N PRO A 104 0.23 -0.61 27.95
CA PRO A 104 -0.27 0.77 27.86
C PRO A 104 0.84 1.82 27.96
N THR A 105 1.89 1.55 28.73
CA THR A 105 3.07 2.42 28.85
C THR A 105 3.91 2.44 27.57
N GLN A 106 4.12 1.30 26.92
CA GLN A 106 4.82 1.24 25.62
C GLN A 106 4.03 1.99 24.53
N VAL A 107 2.71 1.83 24.52
CA VAL A 107 1.84 2.56 23.59
C VAL A 107 1.86 4.06 23.88
N ALA A 108 1.80 4.46 25.16
CA ALA A 108 1.88 5.87 25.56
C ALA A 108 3.23 6.51 25.18
N LEU A 109 4.34 5.78 25.36
CA LEU A 109 5.67 6.21 24.93
C LEU A 109 5.76 6.33 23.40
N TYR A 110 5.19 5.40 22.66
CA TYR A 110 5.18 5.50 21.20
C TYR A 110 4.31 6.68 20.71
N ARG A 111 3.19 6.95 21.41
CA ARG A 111 2.33 8.10 21.14
C ARG A 111 2.97 9.44 21.48
N SER A 112 3.93 9.50 22.41
CA SER A 112 4.65 10.73 22.74
C SER A 112 5.68 11.10 21.68
N PHE A 113 6.09 10.14 20.84
CA PHE A 113 6.94 10.44 19.69
C PHE A 113 6.20 11.39 18.73
N PRO A 114 6.85 12.48 18.24
CA PRO A 114 6.19 13.54 17.48
C PRO A 114 5.90 13.15 16.02
N THR A 115 5.27 11.99 15.83
CA THR A 115 4.92 11.37 14.54
C THR A 115 4.18 12.31 13.61
N ARG A 116 3.26 13.15 14.12
CA ARG A 116 2.54 14.16 13.32
C ARG A 116 3.47 15.25 12.81
N MET A 117 4.36 15.77 13.65
CA MET A 117 5.34 16.78 13.24
C MET A 117 6.28 16.23 12.17
N ILE A 118 6.79 15.02 12.38
CA ILE A 118 7.65 14.32 11.42
C ILE A 118 6.89 14.10 10.11
N SER A 119 5.63 13.64 10.16
CA SER A 119 4.82 13.41 8.96
C SER A 119 4.56 14.69 8.18
N ARG A 120 4.38 15.84 8.86
CA ARG A 120 4.27 17.15 8.20
C ARG A 120 5.58 17.59 7.55
N VAL A 121 6.70 17.45 8.25
CA VAL A 121 8.04 17.77 7.69
C VAL A 121 8.30 16.88 6.48
N TRP A 122 8.01 15.59 6.60
CA TRP A 122 8.14 14.64 5.51
C TRP A 122 7.24 14.99 4.32
N GLY A 123 5.98 15.35 4.56
CA GLY A 123 5.08 15.85 3.52
C GLY A 123 5.62 17.09 2.81
N LYS A 124 6.20 18.05 3.55
CA LYS A 124 6.86 19.24 2.97
C LYS A 124 8.07 18.84 2.13
N ILE A 125 8.94 17.96 2.63
CA ILE A 125 10.12 17.47 1.90
C ILE A 125 9.68 16.77 0.61
N ASN A 126 8.63 15.95 0.65
CA ASN A 126 8.12 15.24 -0.53
C ASN A 126 7.48 16.16 -1.56
N GLY A 127 7.10 17.37 -1.18
CA GLY A 127 6.61 18.40 -2.09
C GLY A 127 7.70 19.31 -2.66
N VAL A 128 8.97 19.15 -2.24
CA VAL A 128 10.08 19.92 -2.79
C VAL A 128 10.47 19.36 -4.16
N ASP A 129 10.48 20.23 -5.16
CA ASP A 129 10.89 19.88 -6.51
C ASP A 129 12.37 19.47 -6.57
N LEU A 130 12.61 18.28 -7.09
CA LEU A 130 13.93 17.70 -7.26
C LEU A 130 14.54 18.18 -8.58
N PRO A 131 15.85 18.51 -8.59
CA PRO A 131 16.59 18.71 -9.83
C PRO A 131 16.47 17.50 -10.77
N THR A 132 16.31 17.74 -12.07
CA THR A 132 16.04 16.69 -13.07
C THR A 132 17.06 15.55 -13.05
N PHE A 133 18.33 15.86 -12.80
CA PHE A 133 19.39 14.86 -12.72
C PHE A 133 19.31 13.93 -11.49
N LEU A 134 18.63 14.35 -10.41
CA LEU A 134 18.43 13.55 -9.19
C LEU A 134 17.16 12.69 -9.24
N ARG A 135 16.18 13.05 -10.08
CA ARG A 135 14.89 12.34 -10.18
C ARG A 135 15.09 10.86 -10.49
N LYS A 136 15.74 10.55 -11.62
CA LYS A 136 15.95 9.17 -12.05
C LYS A 136 16.68 8.30 -11.02
N PRO A 137 17.85 8.68 -10.46
CA PRO A 137 18.53 7.82 -9.49
C PRO A 137 17.73 7.64 -8.20
N LEU A 138 17.09 8.71 -7.69
CA LEU A 138 16.31 8.63 -6.45
C LEU A 138 15.06 7.75 -6.62
N TYR A 139 14.28 7.97 -7.68
CA TYR A 139 13.09 7.18 -7.96
C TYR A 139 13.45 5.74 -8.34
N SER A 140 14.55 5.50 -9.05
CA SER A 140 15.03 4.14 -9.34
C SER A 140 15.39 3.38 -8.05
N LEU A 141 16.04 4.04 -7.10
CA LEU A 141 16.30 3.46 -5.78
C LEU A 141 15.01 3.13 -5.04
N TYR A 142 14.02 4.03 -5.08
CA TYR A 142 12.71 3.80 -4.47
C TYR A 142 11.99 2.61 -5.11
N ILE A 143 11.95 2.56 -6.43
CA ILE A 143 11.35 1.48 -7.23
C ILE A 143 11.96 0.14 -6.85
N TRP A 144 13.30 0.08 -6.79
CA TRP A 144 14.02 -1.12 -6.40
C TRP A 144 13.74 -1.53 -4.94
N THR A 145 13.72 -0.56 -4.02
CA THR A 145 13.52 -0.81 -2.58
C THR A 145 12.12 -1.33 -2.27
N PHE A 146 11.09 -0.77 -2.91
CA PHE A 146 9.69 -1.06 -2.60
C PHE A 146 8.98 -1.91 -3.66
N GLY A 147 9.67 -2.31 -4.73
CA GLY A 147 9.11 -3.16 -5.79
C GLY A 147 8.00 -2.47 -6.59
N VAL A 148 8.15 -1.17 -6.85
CA VAL A 148 7.15 -0.40 -7.60
C VAL A 148 7.10 -0.88 -9.06
N ASN A 149 5.91 -1.26 -9.52
CA ASN A 149 5.70 -1.55 -10.94
C ASN A 149 5.46 -0.24 -11.71
N MET A 150 6.41 0.14 -12.56
CA MET A 150 6.29 1.34 -13.40
C MET A 150 5.62 1.07 -14.74
N GLN A 151 5.53 -0.18 -15.18
CA GLN A 151 4.87 -0.53 -16.46
C GLN A 151 3.37 -0.25 -16.45
N GLU A 152 2.77 -0.17 -15.25
CA GLU A 152 1.36 0.20 -15.07
C GLU A 152 1.12 1.70 -14.84
N ALA A 153 2.18 2.49 -14.67
CA ALA A 153 2.06 3.94 -14.49
C ALA A 153 1.66 4.62 -15.80
N ALA A 154 0.84 5.67 -15.73
CA ALA A 154 0.46 6.47 -16.89
C ALA A 154 1.67 7.19 -17.52
N VAL A 155 2.64 7.57 -16.69
CA VAL A 155 3.90 8.17 -17.11
C VAL A 155 5.04 7.29 -16.62
N GLU A 156 5.72 6.59 -17.52
CA GLU A 156 6.80 5.67 -17.12
C GLU A 156 8.12 6.39 -16.90
N ASP A 157 8.33 7.53 -17.57
CA ASP A 157 9.58 8.29 -17.48
C ASP A 157 9.66 9.07 -16.15
N LEU A 158 10.65 8.69 -15.36
CA LEU A 158 10.92 9.19 -14.02
C LEU A 158 11.29 10.68 -13.98
N HIS A 159 11.72 11.28 -15.09
CA HIS A 159 12.08 12.70 -15.12
C HIS A 159 10.87 13.63 -15.02
N PHE A 160 9.67 13.16 -15.36
CA PHE A 160 8.46 14.00 -15.35
C PHE A 160 7.91 14.24 -13.94
N TYR A 161 8.18 13.33 -13.00
CA TYR A 161 7.80 13.52 -11.61
C TYR A 161 8.67 14.59 -10.97
N LYS A 162 8.07 15.71 -10.56
CA LYS A 162 8.81 16.85 -10.02
C LYS A 162 9.37 16.57 -8.64
N ASN A 163 8.61 15.84 -7.83
CA ASN A 163 8.92 15.57 -6.42
C ASN A 163 8.42 14.18 -6.00
N LEU A 164 8.78 13.73 -4.79
CA LEU A 164 8.43 12.38 -4.34
C LEU A 164 6.92 12.21 -4.14
N GLY A 165 6.22 13.28 -3.74
CA GLY A 165 4.77 13.25 -3.56
C GLY A 165 4.00 13.04 -4.86
N GLU A 166 4.51 13.57 -5.99
CA GLU A 166 3.94 13.32 -7.32
C GLU A 166 4.20 11.89 -7.80
N PHE A 167 5.43 11.39 -7.64
CA PHE A 167 5.79 10.00 -7.94
C PHE A 167 4.94 9.00 -7.14
N PHE A 168 4.72 9.31 -5.86
CA PHE A 168 3.94 8.46 -4.98
C PHE A 168 2.46 8.38 -5.38
N ARG A 169 1.89 9.50 -5.83
CA ARG A 169 0.50 9.61 -6.33
C ARG A 169 0.41 9.48 -7.85
N ARG A 170 1.37 8.77 -8.46
CA ARG A 170 1.36 8.50 -9.90
C ARG A 170 0.00 7.94 -10.32
N ARG A 171 -0.54 8.47 -11.43
CA ARG A 171 -1.71 7.88 -12.06
C ARG A 171 -1.32 6.56 -12.73
N LEU A 172 -2.24 5.61 -12.74
CA LEU A 172 -2.08 4.36 -13.47
C LEU A 172 -2.69 4.48 -14.87
N LYS A 173 -2.28 3.61 -15.79
CA LYS A 173 -2.92 3.47 -17.11
C LYS A 173 -4.40 3.09 -16.92
N PRO A 174 -5.35 3.61 -17.72
CA PRO A 174 -6.77 3.29 -17.56
C PRO A 174 -7.10 1.79 -17.55
N ALA A 175 -6.39 1.01 -18.38
CA ALA A 175 -6.57 -0.45 -18.46
C ALA A 175 -5.86 -1.25 -17.34
N ALA A 176 -5.09 -0.60 -16.45
CA ALA A 176 -4.29 -1.30 -15.45
C ALA A 176 -5.11 -1.88 -14.29
N ARG A 177 -6.33 -1.36 -14.06
CA ARG A 177 -7.22 -1.74 -12.96
C ARG A 177 -8.65 -1.96 -13.47
N PRO A 178 -8.91 -3.05 -14.22
CA PRO A 178 -10.27 -3.38 -14.65
C PRO A 178 -11.14 -3.70 -13.43
N VAL A 179 -12.36 -3.18 -13.42
CA VAL A 179 -13.33 -3.42 -12.35
C VAL A 179 -14.08 -4.72 -12.63
N CYS A 180 -14.08 -5.63 -11.66
CA CYS A 180 -14.76 -6.91 -11.77
C CYS A 180 -16.29 -6.69 -11.79
N SER A 181 -16.93 -7.02 -12.90
CA SER A 181 -18.37 -6.86 -13.09
C SER A 181 -19.18 -7.90 -12.31
N SER A 182 -18.69 -9.14 -12.22
CA SER A 182 -19.38 -10.25 -11.55
C SER A 182 -19.36 -10.18 -10.03
N SER A 183 -18.48 -9.34 -9.45
CA SER A 183 -18.34 -9.19 -8.00
C SER A 183 -19.22 -8.04 -7.49
N CYS A 184 -20.05 -8.30 -6.48
CA CYS A 184 -20.85 -7.27 -5.83
C CYS A 184 -19.97 -6.28 -5.03
N LEU A 185 -18.85 -6.78 -4.49
CA LEU A 185 -17.86 -5.98 -3.78
C LEU A 185 -16.50 -6.08 -4.48
N THR A 186 -15.86 -4.94 -4.75
CA THR A 186 -14.51 -4.90 -5.35
C THR A 186 -13.49 -4.26 -4.41
N SER A 187 -12.20 -4.49 -4.66
CA SER A 187 -11.14 -3.88 -3.87
C SER A 187 -11.11 -2.38 -4.10
N PRO A 188 -11.14 -1.56 -3.05
CA PRO A 188 -11.02 -0.11 -3.16
C PRO A 188 -9.57 0.33 -3.39
N ALA A 189 -8.57 -0.52 -3.12
CA ALA A 189 -7.16 -0.14 -3.12
C ALA A 189 -6.25 -1.29 -3.56
N ASP A 190 -5.03 -0.95 -3.99
CA ASP A 190 -3.96 -1.92 -4.10
C ASP A 190 -3.35 -2.17 -2.72
N GLY A 191 -3.23 -3.42 -2.31
CA GLY A 191 -2.73 -3.68 -0.97
C GLY A 191 -2.70 -5.15 -0.60
N LYS A 192 -2.48 -5.38 0.69
CA LYS A 192 -2.54 -6.70 1.33
C LYS A 192 -3.77 -6.76 2.23
N VAL A 193 -4.58 -7.80 2.09
CA VAL A 193 -5.66 -8.10 3.05
C VAL A 193 -5.05 -8.54 4.37
N LEU A 194 -5.25 -7.77 5.44
CA LEU A 194 -4.78 -8.13 6.78
C LEU A 194 -5.78 -9.02 7.49
N HIS A 195 -7.06 -8.65 7.43
CA HIS A 195 -8.15 -9.38 8.06
C HIS A 195 -9.45 -9.14 7.30
N PHE A 196 -10.36 -10.11 7.34
CA PHE A 196 -11.71 -10.00 6.82
C PHE A 196 -12.61 -11.01 7.53
N GLY A 197 -13.91 -10.76 7.54
CA GLY A 197 -14.88 -11.67 8.15
C GLY A 197 -16.17 -10.99 8.55
N SER A 198 -17.05 -11.76 9.20
CA SER A 198 -18.26 -11.24 9.84
C SER A 198 -17.90 -10.53 11.14
N VAL A 199 -18.55 -9.40 11.40
CA VAL A 199 -18.47 -8.63 12.63
C VAL A 199 -19.41 -9.24 13.66
N LYS A 200 -18.87 -9.63 14.82
CA LYS A 200 -19.65 -10.22 15.92
C LYS A 200 -19.57 -9.30 17.14
N ASN A 201 -20.70 -9.10 17.83
CA ASN A 201 -20.79 -8.28 19.06
C ASN A 201 -20.21 -6.86 18.91
N SER A 202 -20.45 -6.20 17.77
CA SER A 202 -19.89 -4.88 17.45
C SER A 202 -18.36 -4.80 17.52
N GLN A 203 -17.64 -5.93 17.44
CA GLN A 203 -16.19 -5.98 17.45
C GLN A 203 -15.61 -6.38 16.09
N VAL A 204 -14.65 -5.60 15.63
CA VAL A 204 -13.88 -5.88 14.41
C VAL A 204 -12.52 -6.43 14.81
N GLU A 205 -12.09 -7.48 14.12
CA GLU A 205 -10.76 -8.02 14.29
C GLU A 205 -9.77 -7.24 13.41
N GLN A 206 -8.82 -6.56 14.05
CA GLN A 206 -7.77 -5.77 13.39
C GLN A 206 -6.77 -6.69 12.67
N VAL A 207 -6.34 -7.69 13.42
CA VAL A 207 -5.44 -8.78 13.05
C VAL A 207 -5.73 -9.92 14.02
N LYS A 208 -5.27 -11.13 13.72
CA LYS A 208 -5.59 -12.35 14.48
C LYS A 208 -5.44 -12.15 16.00
N GLY A 209 -6.55 -12.20 16.72
CA GLY A 209 -6.62 -12.08 18.19
C GLY A 209 -6.61 -10.67 18.76
N VAL A 210 -6.63 -9.62 17.92
CA VAL A 210 -6.68 -8.22 18.36
C VAL A 210 -7.95 -7.56 17.82
N THR A 211 -8.90 -7.25 18.69
CA THR A 211 -10.17 -6.63 18.31
C THR A 211 -10.29 -5.16 18.74
N TYR A 212 -11.19 -4.43 18.09
CA TYR A 212 -11.62 -3.09 18.48
C TYR A 212 -13.12 -2.91 18.29
N SER A 213 -13.73 -2.00 19.07
CA SER A 213 -15.16 -1.69 18.97
C SER A 213 -15.47 -0.87 17.70
N LEU A 214 -16.51 -1.28 16.97
CA LEU A 214 -17.04 -0.51 15.84
C LEU A 214 -17.55 0.86 16.27
N GLU A 215 -18.20 0.96 17.43
CA GLU A 215 -18.69 2.24 17.94
C GLU A 215 -17.54 3.20 18.20
N HIS A 216 -16.44 2.69 18.78
CA HIS A 216 -15.24 3.49 18.97
C HIS A 216 -14.60 3.89 17.63
N PHE A 217 -14.63 3.01 16.63
CA PHE A 217 -14.03 3.26 15.32
C PHE A 217 -14.84 4.21 14.44
N LEU A 218 -16.14 4.00 14.30
CA LEU A 218 -17.03 4.79 13.45
C LEU A 218 -17.65 5.98 14.19
N GLY A 219 -17.44 6.07 15.51
CA GLY A 219 -18.03 7.07 16.38
C GLY A 219 -19.47 6.72 16.78
N PRO A 220 -19.99 7.36 17.84
CA PRO A 220 -21.33 7.09 18.35
C PRO A 220 -22.39 7.38 17.26
N HIS A 221 -23.38 6.50 17.16
CA HIS A 221 -24.50 6.69 16.26
C HIS A 221 -25.46 7.73 16.88
N LYS A 222 -25.64 8.89 16.25
CA LYS A 222 -26.61 9.91 16.67
C LYS A 222 -27.99 9.65 16.04
N GLY A 223 -28.46 8.41 16.14
CA GLY A 223 -29.88 8.08 15.95
C GLY A 223 -30.62 8.28 17.28
N ASN A 224 -31.94 8.46 17.26
CA ASN A 224 -32.80 8.66 18.44
C ASN A 224 -32.91 7.43 19.38
N GLY A 225 -31.83 6.68 19.58
CA GLY A 225 -31.72 5.60 20.55
C GLY A 225 -30.25 5.25 20.81
N GLN A 226 -29.89 5.09 22.08
CA GLN A 226 -28.68 4.38 22.49
C GLN A 226 -28.76 2.96 21.89
N GLY A 227 -27.94 2.67 20.90
CA GLY A 227 -27.91 1.35 20.30
C GLY A 227 -26.71 1.22 19.39
N ASP A 228 -26.05 0.07 19.50
CA ASP A 228 -25.05 -0.44 18.56
C ASP A 228 -25.42 -0.16 17.10
N LEU A 229 -24.41 -0.15 16.23
CA LEU A 229 -24.59 -0.09 14.79
C LEU A 229 -25.42 -1.31 14.35
N ARG A 230 -26.74 -1.13 14.28
CA ARG A 230 -27.71 -2.19 14.02
C ARG A 230 -27.75 -2.44 12.53
N VAL A 231 -27.66 -3.73 12.17
CA VAL A 231 -27.95 -4.22 10.83
C VAL A 231 -29.35 -3.75 10.45
N SER A 232 -29.48 -3.15 9.28
CA SER A 232 -30.73 -2.53 8.81
C SER A 232 -31.78 -3.60 8.52
N HIS A 233 -31.36 -4.77 8.03
CA HIS A 233 -32.23 -5.90 7.71
C HIS A 233 -31.94 -7.16 8.55
N PRO A 234 -32.98 -7.88 9.00
CA PRO A 234 -32.82 -9.08 9.85
C PRO A 234 -32.13 -10.27 9.13
N ASP A 235 -32.12 -10.27 7.79
CA ASP A 235 -31.53 -11.31 6.96
C ASP A 235 -30.10 -10.99 6.51
N ASN A 236 -29.59 -9.85 6.91
CA ASN A 236 -28.21 -9.45 6.65
C ASN A 236 -27.32 -9.68 7.88
N ASP A 237 -26.03 -9.78 7.61
CA ASP A 237 -24.98 -9.72 8.62
C ASP A 237 -24.04 -8.55 8.30
N LEU A 238 -23.30 -8.12 9.31
CA LEU A 238 -22.27 -7.10 9.14
C LEU A 238 -20.92 -7.77 8.87
N PHE A 239 -20.19 -7.28 7.88
CA PHE A 239 -18.91 -7.79 7.44
C PHE A 239 -17.86 -6.69 7.44
N HIS A 240 -16.59 -7.09 7.43
CA HIS A 240 -15.48 -6.15 7.36
C HIS A 240 -14.30 -6.68 6.55
N VAL A 241 -13.49 -5.76 6.01
CA VAL A 241 -12.22 -6.05 5.35
C VAL A 241 -11.20 -4.97 5.73
N VAL A 242 -10.00 -5.40 6.12
CA VAL A 242 -8.87 -4.52 6.44
C VAL A 242 -7.79 -4.68 5.38
N ILE A 243 -7.49 -3.60 4.66
CA ILE A 243 -6.56 -3.59 3.52
C ILE A 243 -5.41 -2.65 3.86
N TYR A 244 -4.19 -3.18 3.88
CA TYR A 244 -2.96 -2.42 4.11
C TYR A 244 -2.27 -2.08 2.80
N LEU A 245 -1.99 -0.80 2.58
CA LEU A 245 -1.25 -0.27 1.44
C LEU A 245 0.23 -0.14 1.84
N ALA A 246 1.08 -0.99 1.24
CA ALA A 246 2.51 -0.92 1.43
C ALA A 246 3.11 0.22 0.59
N PRO A 247 4.30 0.78 0.93
CA PRO A 247 4.84 1.96 0.25
C PRO A 247 4.99 1.84 -1.28
N GLY A 248 5.16 0.64 -1.82
CA GLY A 248 5.27 0.41 -3.27
C GLY A 248 3.93 0.34 -4.03
N ASP A 249 2.82 0.17 -3.31
CA ASP A 249 1.49 -0.02 -3.89
C ASP A 249 0.95 1.30 -4.51
N TYR A 250 -0.21 1.24 -5.16
CA TYR A 250 -0.95 2.42 -5.61
C TYR A 250 -1.76 3.02 -4.46
N HIS A 251 -1.62 4.33 -4.22
CA HIS A 251 -2.12 4.99 -3.01
C HIS A 251 -3.35 5.87 -3.22
N CYS A 252 -3.97 5.80 -4.39
CA CYS A 252 -5.36 6.22 -4.52
C CYS A 252 -6.27 5.04 -4.16
N PHE A 253 -7.44 5.37 -3.67
CA PHE A 253 -8.49 4.42 -3.39
C PHE A 253 -9.78 4.85 -4.09
N HIS A 254 -10.59 3.86 -4.40
CA HIS A 254 -11.74 3.93 -5.28
C HIS A 254 -12.98 3.42 -4.54
N SER A 255 -14.15 3.74 -5.09
CA SER A 255 -15.40 3.20 -4.61
C SER A 255 -15.44 1.69 -4.86
N PRO A 256 -15.64 0.84 -3.84
CA PRO A 256 -15.68 -0.60 -4.01
C PRO A 256 -17.03 -1.13 -4.53
N VAL A 257 -18.08 -0.31 -4.44
CA VAL A 257 -19.48 -0.60 -4.76
C VAL A 257 -20.16 0.65 -5.31
N ASP A 258 -21.37 0.49 -5.83
CA ASP A 258 -22.30 1.60 -6.04
C ASP A 258 -22.96 1.96 -4.70
N TRP A 259 -22.85 3.20 -4.24
CA TRP A 259 -23.41 3.62 -2.95
C TRP A 259 -23.60 5.13 -2.85
N SER A 260 -24.48 5.53 -1.94
CA SER A 260 -24.67 6.94 -1.55
C SER A 260 -23.98 7.22 -0.23
N VAL A 261 -22.98 8.10 -0.24
CA VAL A 261 -22.32 8.62 0.96
C VAL A 261 -23.23 9.65 1.62
N GLN A 262 -23.51 9.46 2.90
CA GLN A 262 -24.44 10.28 3.67
C GLN A 262 -23.74 11.15 4.71
N LEU A 263 -22.65 10.64 5.28
CA LEU A 263 -21.96 11.29 6.39
C LEU A 263 -20.46 11.04 6.29
N ARG A 264 -19.68 12.10 6.44
CA ARG A 264 -18.25 12.03 6.72
C ARG A 264 -18.01 12.33 8.20
N ARG A 265 -17.22 11.47 8.85
CA ARG A 265 -16.66 11.71 10.18
C ARG A 265 -15.15 11.72 10.11
N HIS A 266 -14.54 12.81 10.54
CA HIS A 266 -13.10 12.92 10.70
C HIS A 266 -12.74 12.87 12.17
N PHE A 267 -11.88 11.90 12.52
CA PHE A 267 -11.36 11.70 13.86
C PHE A 267 -9.88 12.08 13.86
N PRO A 268 -9.50 13.25 14.39
CA PRO A 268 -8.11 13.58 14.61
C PRO A 268 -7.47 12.61 15.61
N GLY A 269 -6.26 12.15 15.30
CA GLY A 269 -5.57 11.14 16.11
C GLY A 269 -4.05 11.12 15.92
N SER A 270 -3.41 10.11 16.47
CA SER A 270 -1.99 9.84 16.26
C SER A 270 -1.71 9.41 14.80
N LEU A 271 -0.44 9.33 14.42
CA LEU A 271 -0.02 8.80 13.13
C LEU A 271 1.03 7.71 13.36
N MET A 272 0.62 6.65 14.05
CA MET A 272 1.44 5.47 14.31
C MET A 272 1.56 4.61 13.06
N SER A 273 2.63 3.82 12.95
CA SER A 273 2.81 2.91 11.82
C SER A 273 1.72 1.84 11.81
N VAL A 274 1.11 1.63 10.66
CA VAL A 274 0.11 0.57 10.43
C VAL A 274 0.71 -0.66 9.75
N SER A 275 2.04 -0.76 9.74
CA SER A 275 2.70 -1.97 9.25
C SER A 275 2.19 -3.20 10.01
N PRO A 276 2.08 -4.37 9.36
CA PRO A 276 1.51 -5.55 9.99
C PRO A 276 2.11 -5.85 11.37
N GLY A 277 3.43 -5.77 11.52
CA GLY A 277 4.10 -6.03 12.80
C GLY A 277 3.68 -5.09 13.95
N VAL A 278 3.35 -3.82 13.65
CA VAL A 278 2.86 -2.87 14.66
C VAL A 278 1.37 -3.09 14.93
N ALA A 279 0.57 -3.33 13.90
CA ALA A 279 -0.86 -3.66 14.03
C ALA A 279 -1.10 -4.92 14.87
N HIS A 280 -0.14 -5.85 14.88
CA HIS A 280 -0.15 -7.05 15.72
C HIS A 280 0.15 -6.78 17.20
N ARG A 281 0.84 -5.69 17.54
CA ARG A 281 1.23 -5.40 18.92
C ARG A 281 0.38 -4.31 19.57
N VAL A 282 -0.10 -3.35 18.79
CA VAL A 282 -0.84 -2.19 19.31
C VAL A 282 -2.34 -2.46 19.20
N LYS A 283 -2.98 -2.68 20.36
CA LYS A 283 -4.43 -2.80 20.47
C LYS A 283 -5.12 -1.50 20.04
N GLU A 284 -6.23 -1.61 19.32
CA GLU A 284 -7.04 -0.47 18.82
C GLU A 284 -6.23 0.55 17.98
N LEU A 285 -5.16 0.10 17.31
CA LEU A 285 -4.28 0.97 16.52
C LEU A 285 -5.06 1.88 15.56
N PHE A 286 -6.07 1.34 14.89
CA PHE A 286 -6.87 2.09 13.93
C PHE A 286 -7.77 3.15 14.58
N CYS A 287 -8.23 2.93 15.82
CA CYS A 287 -8.99 3.92 16.58
C CYS A 287 -8.09 5.04 17.12
N LEU A 288 -6.82 4.73 17.42
CA LEU A 288 -5.85 5.69 17.92
C LEU A 288 -5.31 6.61 16.83
N ASN A 289 -5.30 6.15 15.58
CA ASN A 289 -4.80 6.92 14.44
C ASN A 289 -5.85 7.91 13.91
N GLU A 290 -5.36 8.98 13.30
CA GLU A 290 -6.19 9.89 12.52
C GLU A 290 -6.86 9.13 11.37
N ARG A 291 -8.18 9.30 11.24
CA ARG A 291 -8.96 8.58 10.22
C ARG A 291 -10.16 9.39 9.75
N VAL A 292 -10.62 9.06 8.55
CA VAL A 292 -11.80 9.65 7.92
C VAL A 292 -12.72 8.51 7.53
N ALA A 293 -13.88 8.43 8.19
CA ALA A 293 -14.92 7.45 7.91
C ALA A 293 -15.98 8.09 7.03
N LEU A 294 -16.25 7.46 5.89
CA LEU A 294 -17.39 7.77 5.03
C LEU A 294 -18.44 6.69 5.25
N THR A 295 -19.63 7.07 5.68
CA THR A 295 -20.75 6.15 5.92
C THR A 295 -21.95 6.52 5.06
N GLY A 296 -22.68 5.51 4.63
CA GLY A 296 -23.76 5.67 3.67
C GLY A 296 -24.57 4.40 3.48
N GLN A 297 -25.23 4.31 2.33
CA GLN A 297 -26.08 3.18 1.95
C GLN A 297 -25.66 2.61 0.60
N TRP A 298 -25.56 1.29 0.53
CA TRP A 298 -25.40 0.52 -0.72
C TRP A 298 -26.61 -0.41 -0.90
N GLU A 299 -26.60 -1.25 -1.93
CA GLU A 299 -27.72 -2.15 -2.28
C GLU A 299 -28.23 -2.98 -1.09
N HIS A 300 -27.34 -3.40 -0.18
CA HIS A 300 -27.69 -4.25 0.95
C HIS A 300 -27.78 -3.52 2.30
N GLY A 301 -27.87 -2.19 2.31
CA GLY A 301 -28.06 -1.41 3.53
C GLY A 301 -26.82 -0.61 3.92
N PHE A 302 -26.34 -0.75 5.16
CA PHE A 302 -25.24 0.07 5.65
C PHE A 302 -23.91 -0.20 4.91
N PHE A 303 -23.20 0.87 4.52
CA PHE A 303 -21.85 0.78 3.98
C PHE A 303 -20.92 1.84 4.60
N SER A 304 -19.69 1.45 4.89
CA SER A 304 -18.64 2.34 5.39
C SER A 304 -17.30 2.04 4.73
N LEU A 305 -16.64 3.11 4.29
CA LEU A 305 -15.24 3.10 3.88
C LEU A 305 -14.46 4.08 4.76
N THR A 306 -13.50 3.55 5.51
CA THR A 306 -12.68 4.35 6.43
C THR A 306 -11.22 4.36 5.99
N ALA A 307 -10.73 5.56 5.70
CA ALA A 307 -9.33 5.82 5.43
C ALA A 307 -8.58 6.11 6.73
N VAL A 308 -7.60 5.27 7.08
CA VAL A 308 -6.81 5.39 8.32
C VAL A 308 -5.39 5.85 7.97
N GLY A 309 -5.00 7.00 8.52
CA GLY A 309 -3.65 7.54 8.37
C GLY A 309 -2.61 6.75 9.15
N ALA A 310 -1.35 6.94 8.80
CA ALA A 310 -0.20 6.29 9.46
C ALA A 310 1.02 7.23 9.52
N THR A 311 2.13 6.75 10.08
CA THR A 311 3.39 7.51 10.05
C THR A 311 3.81 7.81 8.62
N ASN A 312 4.33 9.02 8.39
CA ASN A 312 4.74 9.55 7.08
C ASN A 312 3.59 9.86 6.12
N VAL A 313 2.34 9.53 6.47
CA VAL A 313 1.16 9.95 5.70
C VAL A 313 0.98 11.46 5.84
N GLY A 314 1.23 12.18 4.75
CA GLY A 314 1.14 13.64 4.74
C GLY A 314 -0.28 14.14 5.03
N SER A 315 -1.28 13.49 4.46
CA SER A 315 -2.72 13.76 4.64
C SER A 315 -3.56 12.70 3.92
N ILE A 316 -4.83 12.61 4.30
CA ILE A 316 -5.91 11.91 3.60
C ILE A 316 -6.69 12.97 2.81
N ARG A 317 -6.93 12.70 1.53
CA ARG A 317 -7.74 13.55 0.65
C ARG A 317 -8.93 12.76 0.12
N ILE A 318 -10.13 13.33 0.25
CA ILE A 318 -11.37 12.84 -0.37
C ILE A 318 -11.72 13.80 -1.49
N TYR A 319 -11.93 13.29 -2.71
CA TYR A 319 -11.96 14.14 -3.90
C TYR A 319 -13.19 15.06 -3.97
N PHE A 320 -14.35 14.59 -3.52
CA PHE A 320 -15.59 15.38 -3.51
C PHE A 320 -15.73 16.30 -2.29
N ASP A 321 -14.83 16.21 -1.31
CA ASP A 321 -14.91 16.97 -0.05
C ASP A 321 -13.66 17.86 0.12
N PRO A 322 -13.57 18.97 -0.63
CA PRO A 322 -12.39 19.83 -0.66
C PRO A 322 -12.13 20.56 0.66
N GLU A 323 -13.12 20.67 1.54
CA GLU A 323 -12.98 21.32 2.85
C GLU A 323 -12.33 20.41 3.91
N LEU A 324 -12.25 19.10 3.66
CA LEU A 324 -11.60 18.18 4.58
C LEU A 324 -10.09 18.46 4.66
N GLN A 325 -9.65 18.84 5.85
CA GLN A 325 -8.23 19.00 6.17
C GLN A 325 -7.81 18.00 7.24
N THR A 326 -6.80 17.20 6.91
CA THR A 326 -6.20 16.21 7.83
C THR A 326 -4.76 16.59 8.15
N ASN A 327 -4.18 15.95 9.17
CA ASN A 327 -2.83 16.22 9.66
C ASN A 327 -2.59 17.69 10.11
N THR A 328 -3.64 18.36 10.61
CA THR A 328 -3.55 19.75 11.06
C THR A 328 -2.66 19.89 12.31
N PRO A 329 -1.92 21.02 12.47
CA PRO A 329 -1.08 21.27 13.64
C PRO A 329 -1.84 21.40 14.96
N LYS A 330 -2.97 22.10 14.91
CA LYS A 330 -3.88 22.28 16.03
C LYS A 330 -5.07 21.36 15.82
N TYR A 331 -5.22 20.37 16.69
CA TYR A 331 -6.39 19.51 16.74
C TYR A 331 -6.75 19.26 18.20
N ARG A 332 -8.04 19.06 18.45
CA ARG A 332 -8.50 18.60 19.75
C ARG A 332 -8.43 17.08 19.75
N LYS A 333 -7.71 16.51 20.71
CA LYS A 333 -7.71 15.06 20.87
C LYS A 333 -9.13 14.59 21.21
N ASP A 334 -9.53 13.46 20.65
CA ASP A 334 -10.84 12.85 20.86
C ASP A 334 -12.02 13.72 20.35
N SER A 335 -11.76 14.66 19.42
CA SER A 335 -12.83 15.33 18.67
C SER A 335 -13.30 14.49 17.48
N CYS A 336 -14.52 14.76 17.03
CA CYS A 336 -15.07 14.23 15.80
C CYS A 336 -15.66 15.41 15.00
N HIS A 337 -15.22 15.57 13.76
CA HIS A 337 -15.75 16.56 12.83
C HIS A 337 -16.69 15.86 11.84
N GLU A 338 -17.98 16.15 11.96
CA GLU A 338 -19.03 15.56 11.12
C GLU A 338 -19.39 16.50 9.98
N ARG A 339 -19.61 15.95 8.79
CA ARG A 339 -20.24 16.63 7.65
C ARG A 339 -21.31 15.73 7.08
N CYS A 340 -22.55 16.18 7.12
CA CYS A 340 -23.68 15.51 6.49
C CYS A 340 -23.74 15.91 5.00
N TYR A 341 -24.01 14.94 4.14
CA TYR A 341 -24.28 15.15 2.71
C TYR A 341 -25.74 14.85 2.35
N GLN A 342 -26.55 14.38 3.31
CA GLN A 342 -28.00 14.22 3.10
C GLN A 342 -28.64 15.60 2.99
N GLY A 343 -29.31 15.86 1.87
CA GLY A 343 -30.05 17.11 1.63
C GLY A 343 -29.28 18.18 0.87
N ASP A 344 -27.99 17.98 0.56
CA ASP A 344 -27.32 18.79 -0.46
C ASP A 344 -27.95 18.46 -1.82
N GLU A 345 -28.25 19.48 -2.65
CA GLU A 345 -28.97 19.35 -3.94
C GLU A 345 -28.39 18.32 -4.92
N SER A 346 -27.16 17.83 -4.66
CA SER A 346 -26.47 16.85 -5.49
C SER A 346 -26.38 15.45 -4.89
N GLY A 347 -26.56 15.27 -3.58
CA GLY A 347 -26.11 14.06 -2.86
C GLY A 347 -24.65 13.71 -3.18
N VAL A 348 -24.10 12.65 -2.57
CA VAL A 348 -22.81 12.09 -3.03
C VAL A 348 -23.04 10.63 -3.36
N THR A 349 -23.27 10.35 -4.64
CA THR A 349 -23.38 8.99 -5.16
C THR A 349 -22.08 8.62 -5.85
N LEU A 350 -21.54 7.45 -5.52
CA LEU A 350 -20.30 6.94 -6.07
C LEU A 350 -20.56 5.64 -6.81
N GLU A 351 -20.08 5.58 -8.05
CA GLU A 351 -20.13 4.37 -8.87
C GLU A 351 -18.97 3.42 -8.52
N LYS A 352 -19.20 2.12 -8.64
CA LYS A 352 -18.19 1.08 -8.44
C LYS A 352 -16.98 1.31 -9.34
N GLY A 353 -15.80 1.40 -8.72
CA GLY A 353 -14.53 1.71 -9.38
C GLY A 353 -14.22 3.20 -9.55
N ALA A 354 -15.15 4.10 -9.25
CA ALA A 354 -14.90 5.54 -9.34
C ALA A 354 -13.79 5.99 -8.39
N PRO A 355 -12.89 6.91 -8.80
CA PRO A 355 -11.86 7.46 -7.91
C PRO A 355 -12.49 8.18 -6.72
N LEU A 356 -12.08 7.81 -5.49
CA LEU A 356 -12.69 8.33 -4.26
C LEU A 356 -11.75 9.26 -3.49
N GLY A 357 -10.49 8.86 -3.36
CA GLY A 357 -9.52 9.63 -2.61
C GLY A 357 -8.10 9.12 -2.76
N GLU A 358 -7.18 9.75 -2.04
CA GLU A 358 -5.78 9.39 -2.03
C GLU A 358 -5.13 9.60 -0.68
N PHE A 359 -4.09 8.81 -0.44
CA PHE A 359 -3.16 9.02 0.64
C PHE A 359 -1.88 9.64 0.09
N ASN A 360 -1.35 10.62 0.81
CA ASN A 360 -0.04 11.17 0.47
C ASN A 360 1.11 10.21 0.81
N LEU A 361 0.89 9.19 1.66
CA LEU A 361 1.82 8.08 1.99
C LEU A 361 1.05 6.89 2.63
N GLY A 362 1.63 5.68 2.62
CA GLY A 362 0.96 4.39 2.93
C GLY A 362 0.08 4.33 4.17
N SER A 363 -1.00 3.57 4.07
CA SER A 363 -2.16 3.67 4.97
C SER A 363 -2.96 2.36 5.00
N THR A 364 -4.09 2.38 5.72
CA THR A 364 -5.03 1.27 5.77
C THR A 364 -6.42 1.75 5.33
N ILE A 365 -7.09 0.95 4.51
CA ILE A 365 -8.52 1.08 4.25
C ILE A 365 -9.25 0.02 5.06
N VAL A 366 -10.28 0.42 5.79
CA VAL A 366 -11.19 -0.50 6.48
C VAL A 366 -12.56 -0.35 5.85
N LEU A 367 -13.09 -1.45 5.33
CA LEU A 367 -14.47 -1.57 4.88
C LEU A 367 -15.29 -2.19 6.01
N VAL A 368 -16.48 -1.65 6.25
CA VAL A 368 -17.51 -2.25 7.11
C VAL A 368 -18.83 -2.13 6.37
N PHE A 369 -19.50 -3.24 6.11
CA PHE A 369 -20.68 -3.24 5.25
C PHE A 369 -21.66 -4.34 5.64
N GLU A 370 -22.93 -4.07 5.43
CA GLU A 370 -24.03 -5.00 5.62
C GLU A 370 -24.24 -5.80 4.34
N ALA A 371 -24.34 -7.13 4.41
CA ALA A 371 -24.63 -7.98 3.25
C ALA A 371 -25.52 -9.17 3.64
N PRO A 372 -26.18 -9.83 2.68
CA PRO A 372 -26.89 -11.09 2.91
C PRO A 372 -26.01 -12.15 3.60
N LYS A 373 -26.63 -13.02 4.41
CA LYS A 373 -25.94 -14.07 5.19
C LYS A 373 -25.19 -15.11 4.34
N ASP A 374 -25.57 -15.26 3.08
CA ASP A 374 -24.93 -16.13 2.09
C ASP A 374 -23.79 -15.44 1.31
N PHE A 375 -23.44 -14.20 1.68
CA PHE A 375 -22.25 -13.52 1.17
C PHE A 375 -20.99 -14.32 1.52
N THR A 376 -20.18 -14.60 0.50
CA THR A 376 -18.92 -15.33 0.65
C THR A 376 -17.75 -14.49 0.17
N PHE A 377 -16.71 -14.44 1.01
CA PHE A 377 -15.44 -13.83 0.63
C PHE A 377 -14.65 -14.76 -0.30
N ASN A 378 -14.12 -14.20 -1.39
CA ASN A 378 -13.13 -14.86 -2.23
C ASN A 378 -11.71 -14.35 -1.90
N LEU A 379 -11.35 -14.41 -0.62
CA LEU A 379 -10.12 -13.84 -0.08
C LEU A 379 -9.35 -14.83 0.78
N LYS A 380 -8.04 -14.60 0.88
CA LYS A 380 -7.15 -15.24 1.85
C LYS A 380 -6.40 -14.18 2.65
N ALA A 381 -6.21 -14.41 3.96
CA ALA A 381 -5.43 -13.50 4.78
C ALA A 381 -3.99 -13.41 4.23
N GLY A 382 -3.46 -12.19 4.13
CA GLY A 382 -2.14 -11.94 3.54
C GLY A 382 -2.11 -11.87 2.01
N GLN A 383 -3.23 -12.14 1.32
CA GLN A 383 -3.35 -12.00 -0.14
C GLN A 383 -3.09 -10.57 -0.59
N LYS A 384 -2.36 -10.42 -1.70
CA LYS A 384 -2.23 -9.15 -2.42
C LYS A 384 -3.43 -8.99 -3.35
N ILE A 385 -4.06 -7.82 -3.30
CA ILE A 385 -5.20 -7.45 -4.11
C ILE A 385 -4.94 -6.11 -4.80
N LYS A 386 -5.65 -5.87 -5.91
CA LYS A 386 -5.59 -4.62 -6.67
C LYS A 386 -6.97 -3.98 -6.78
N VAL A 387 -7.00 -2.65 -6.97
CA VAL A 387 -8.23 -1.90 -7.24
C VAL A 387 -9.06 -2.62 -8.32
N GLY A 388 -10.36 -2.78 -8.05
CA GLY A 388 -11.31 -3.39 -8.98
C GLY A 388 -11.37 -4.93 -8.93
N GLU A 389 -10.42 -5.62 -8.29
CA GLU A 389 -10.51 -7.07 -8.10
C GLU A 389 -11.70 -7.43 -7.18
N GLY A 390 -12.41 -8.52 -7.50
CA GLY A 390 -13.55 -8.96 -6.69
C GLY A 390 -13.13 -9.47 -5.31
N LEU A 391 -13.82 -9.01 -4.25
CA LEU A 391 -13.56 -9.43 -2.87
C LEU A 391 -14.52 -10.52 -2.38
N GLY A 392 -15.71 -10.62 -2.97
CA GLY A 392 -16.73 -11.54 -2.53
C GLY A 392 -17.95 -11.53 -3.44
N LEU A 393 -18.75 -12.58 -3.32
CA LEU A 393 -19.89 -12.86 -4.17
C LEU A 393 -21.09 -13.22 -3.29
N LEU A 394 -22.28 -12.94 -3.81
CA LEU A 394 -23.51 -13.57 -3.32
C LEU A 394 -23.64 -14.93 -4.00
N SER A 395 -24.11 -15.92 -3.24
CA SER A 395 -24.19 -17.31 -3.69
C SER A 395 -25.39 -17.57 -4.61
#